data_AF-A0A953JRT0-F1
#
_entry.id   AF-A0A953JRT0-F1
#
_cell.length_a   1.000
_cell.length_b   1.000
_cell.length_c   1.000
_cell.angle_alpha   90.00
_cell.angle_beta   90.00
_cell.angle_gamma   90.00
#
_symmetry.space_group_name_H-M   'P 1'
#
loop_
_entity.id
_entity.type
_entity.pdbx_description
1 polymer ?
#
loop_
_entity_poly.entity_id
_entity_poly.type
_entity_poly.pdbx_seq_one_letter_code
_entity_poly.pdbx_strand_id
1 'polypeptide(L)'
;MRTASTTLRGNLADVAIDDVIQLLSARARTGVLVVNPQQPLRLVFADGAVVMGGSSSSMALGRHLLAAGLVTAQQLEDLFGLTRSRTGERQAHPLDDIGVLQAMLTVVGGTDLANAVRLLAVGTVFEMMLLNEASFEFVEAPAHPLAAHFAADADAVVSEARCQADAWPAMQAAGGAESARFRRVQRVASHHTPIVLDALSWAALCEIDERATAGQISHRLGLGRYPTAALLADLTDRGLIERVS
;
A
#
# COMPACT_ATOMS: atom_id res chain seq x y z
N MET A 1 -28.31 9.60 14.30
CA MET A 1 -27.24 8.57 14.32
C MET A 1 -27.82 7.31 13.72
N ARG A 2 -27.50 6.99 12.45
CA ARG A 2 -27.89 5.71 11.84
C ARG A 2 -26.84 4.69 12.30
N THR A 3 -27.26 3.69 13.07
CA THR A 3 -26.41 2.58 13.50
C THR A 3 -25.87 1.88 12.27
N ALA A 4 -24.55 1.77 12.15
CA ALA A 4 -23.93 0.96 11.12
C ALA A 4 -24.41 -0.48 11.30
N SER A 5 -24.97 -1.07 10.25
CA SER A 5 -25.53 -2.43 10.29
C SER A 5 -24.53 -3.37 9.64
N THR A 6 -23.92 -4.26 10.44
CA THR A 6 -23.10 -5.35 9.92
C THR A 6 -24.00 -6.25 9.08
N THR A 7 -23.70 -6.35 7.78
CA THR A 7 -24.59 -7.05 6.82
C THR A 7 -24.02 -8.38 6.33
N LEU A 8 -22.71 -8.58 6.47
CA LEU A 8 -22.04 -9.83 6.13
C LEU A 8 -20.93 -10.09 7.14
N ARG A 9 -20.80 -11.34 7.59
CA ARG A 9 -19.72 -11.79 8.47
C ARG A 9 -19.39 -13.25 8.16
N GLY A 10 -18.15 -13.64 8.36
CA GLY A 10 -17.70 -15.01 8.13
C GLY A 10 -16.25 -15.22 8.55
N ASN A 11 -15.68 -16.33 8.08
CA ASN A 11 -14.29 -16.69 8.29
C ASN A 11 -13.65 -17.12 6.96
N LEU A 12 -12.38 -16.74 6.75
CA LEU A 12 -11.60 -17.13 5.58
C LEU A 12 -11.29 -18.63 5.51
N ALA A 13 -11.48 -19.36 6.62
CA ALA A 13 -11.47 -20.83 6.62
C ALA A 13 -12.61 -21.45 5.80
N ASP A 14 -13.72 -20.72 5.63
CA ASP A 14 -14.95 -21.23 4.99
C ASP A 14 -15.18 -20.64 3.58
N VAL A 15 -14.72 -19.41 3.32
CA VAL A 15 -14.96 -18.67 2.07
C VAL A 15 -13.71 -17.88 1.71
N ALA A 16 -13.26 -17.99 0.46
CA ALA A 16 -12.10 -17.26 -0.02
C ALA A 16 -12.39 -15.75 -0.12
N ILE A 17 -11.39 -14.90 0.14
CA ILE A 17 -11.59 -13.45 0.21
C ILE A 17 -11.98 -12.84 -1.15
N ASP A 18 -11.50 -13.40 -2.25
CA ASP A 18 -11.87 -13.01 -3.61
C ASP A 18 -13.37 -13.22 -3.88
N ASP A 19 -13.94 -14.35 -3.45
CA ASP A 19 -15.38 -14.59 -3.55
C ASP A 19 -16.19 -13.56 -2.75
N VAL A 20 -15.71 -13.19 -1.56
CA VAL A 20 -16.36 -12.15 -0.72
C VAL A 20 -16.32 -10.79 -1.43
N ILE A 21 -15.17 -10.39 -1.98
CA ILE A 21 -15.02 -9.11 -2.70
C ILE A 21 -15.89 -9.08 -3.95
N GLN A 22 -15.91 -10.15 -4.74
CA GLN A 22 -16.75 -10.28 -5.94
C GLN A 22 -18.24 -10.19 -5.59
N LEU A 23 -18.67 -10.85 -4.51
CA LEU A 23 -20.05 -10.77 -4.03
C LEU A 23 -20.45 -9.33 -3.66
N LEU A 24 -19.57 -8.60 -2.97
CA LEU A 24 -19.80 -7.20 -2.60
C LEU A 24 -19.86 -6.30 -3.82
N SER A 25 -18.98 -6.52 -4.80
CA SER A 25 -18.94 -5.77 -6.05
C SER A 25 -20.18 -6.00 -6.90
N ALA A 26 -20.55 -7.27 -7.15
CA ALA A 26 -21.71 -7.65 -7.95
C ALA A 26 -23.04 -7.14 -7.39
N ARG A 27 -23.12 -6.91 -6.08
CA ARG A 27 -24.28 -6.34 -5.39
C ARG A 27 -24.21 -4.82 -5.19
N ALA A 28 -23.26 -4.14 -5.84
CA ALA A 28 -23.02 -2.71 -5.76
C ALA A 28 -23.00 -2.19 -4.30
N ARG A 29 -22.31 -2.91 -3.41
CA ARG A 29 -22.32 -2.61 -1.97
C ARG A 29 -21.40 -1.42 -1.68
N THR A 30 -21.83 -0.60 -0.71
CA THR A 30 -21.09 0.55 -0.21
C THR A 30 -20.85 0.37 1.28
N GLY A 31 -19.59 0.48 1.72
CA GLY A 31 -19.21 0.18 3.09
C GLY A 31 -17.76 -0.20 3.25
N VAL A 32 -17.43 -0.83 4.37
CA VAL A 32 -16.06 -1.24 4.71
C VAL A 32 -16.04 -2.73 5.00
N LEU A 33 -15.20 -3.45 4.27
CA LEU A 33 -14.80 -4.81 4.59
C LEU A 33 -13.60 -4.76 5.54
N VAL A 34 -13.72 -5.40 6.69
CA VAL A 34 -12.66 -5.54 7.70
C VAL A 34 -12.32 -7.01 7.82
N VAL A 35 -11.04 -7.35 7.66
CA VAL A 35 -10.52 -8.71 7.81
C VAL A 35 -9.50 -8.70 8.95
N ASN A 36 -9.52 -9.76 9.77
CA ASN A 36 -8.67 -9.92 10.95
C ASN A 36 -8.79 -8.73 11.94
N PRO A 37 -9.88 -8.61 12.70
CA PRO A 37 -10.14 -7.45 13.56
C PRO A 37 -9.05 -7.13 14.60
N GLN A 38 -8.20 -8.11 14.94
CA GLN A 38 -7.05 -7.91 15.85
C GLN A 38 -5.93 -7.10 15.18
N GLN A 39 -5.75 -7.26 13.87
CA GLN A 39 -4.81 -6.52 13.03
C GLN A 39 -5.52 -6.18 11.71
N PRO A 40 -6.43 -5.18 11.74
CA PRO A 40 -7.44 -5.03 10.72
C PRO A 40 -6.84 -4.62 9.37
N LEU A 41 -7.11 -5.44 8.36
CA LEU A 41 -7.00 -5.06 6.96
C LEU A 41 -8.35 -4.51 6.52
N ARG A 42 -8.37 -3.28 5.99
CA ARG A 42 -9.60 -2.60 5.60
C ARG A 42 -9.64 -2.38 4.10
N LEU A 43 -10.76 -2.73 3.48
CA LEU A 43 -11.05 -2.42 2.08
C LEU A 43 -12.37 -1.63 2.03
N VAL A 44 -12.34 -0.45 1.44
CA VAL A 44 -13.49 0.46 1.36
C VAL A 44 -14.12 0.32 -0.01
N PHE A 45 -15.45 0.19 -0.02
CA PHE A 45 -16.27 0.05 -1.22
C PHE A 45 -17.22 1.24 -1.40
N ALA A 46 -17.42 1.64 -2.64
CA ALA A 46 -18.50 2.53 -3.05
C ALA A 46 -19.12 2.04 -4.35
N ASP A 47 -20.42 1.75 -4.32
CA ASP A 47 -21.23 1.25 -5.44
C ASP A 47 -20.58 0.04 -6.14
N GLY A 48 -19.99 -0.86 -5.34
CA GLY A 48 -19.31 -2.06 -5.81
C GLY A 48 -17.86 -1.86 -6.29
N ALA A 49 -17.39 -0.62 -6.44
CA ALA A 49 -15.98 -0.32 -6.73
C ALA A 49 -15.14 -0.31 -5.45
N VAL A 50 -13.86 -0.67 -5.55
CA VAL A 50 -12.88 -0.54 -4.48
C VAL A 50 -12.34 0.88 -4.51
N VAL A 51 -12.47 1.63 -3.43
CA VAL A 51 -12.01 3.03 -3.37
C VAL A 51 -10.74 3.23 -2.56
N MET A 52 -10.48 2.38 -1.56
CA MET A 52 -9.26 2.44 -0.75
C MET A 52 -8.98 1.07 -0.12
N GLY A 53 -7.71 0.80 0.15
CA GLY A 53 -7.30 -0.29 1.04
C GLY A 53 -6.10 0.09 1.89
N GLY A 54 -6.00 -0.53 3.07
CA GLY A 54 -4.83 -0.39 3.92
C GLY A 54 -5.12 -0.75 5.38
N SER A 55 -4.08 -0.69 6.21
CA SER A 55 -4.16 -1.05 7.62
C SER A 55 -4.66 0.07 8.54
N SER A 56 -4.72 1.34 8.07
CA SER A 56 -5.45 2.51 8.65
C SER A 56 -4.73 3.85 8.49
N SER A 57 -3.49 3.90 7.97
CA SER A 57 -2.71 5.16 7.99
C SER A 57 -2.48 5.77 6.60
N SER A 58 -2.93 7.01 6.43
CA SER A 58 -2.57 7.89 5.30
C SER A 58 -1.05 8.11 5.15
N MET A 59 -0.25 7.86 6.19
CA MET A 59 1.22 7.96 6.14
C MET A 59 1.86 6.95 5.20
N ALA A 60 1.29 5.74 5.05
CA ALA A 60 1.82 4.76 4.10
C ALA A 60 1.74 5.30 2.66
N LEU A 61 0.59 5.87 2.30
CA LEU A 61 0.39 6.55 1.03
C LEU A 61 1.34 7.75 0.89
N GLY A 62 1.45 8.59 1.91
CA GLY A 62 2.36 9.73 1.92
C GLY A 62 3.82 9.36 1.65
N ARG A 63 4.32 8.31 2.30
CA ARG A 63 5.67 7.78 2.07
C ARG A 63 5.85 7.23 0.67
N HIS A 64 4.85 6.53 0.16
CA HIS A 64 4.90 6.02 -1.22
C HIS A 64 4.97 7.17 -2.24
N LEU A 65 4.15 8.20 -2.07
CA LEU A 65 4.17 9.38 -2.92
C LEU A 65 5.55 10.08 -2.88
N LEU A 66 6.16 10.18 -1.70
CA LEU A 66 7.50 10.74 -1.54
C LEU A 66 8.56 9.87 -2.23
N ALA A 67 8.52 8.55 -2.02
CA ALA A 67 9.45 7.60 -2.63
C ALA A 67 9.32 7.56 -4.16
N ALA A 68 8.11 7.72 -4.69
CA ALA A 68 7.84 7.83 -6.12
C ALA A 68 8.18 9.22 -6.70
N GLY A 69 8.61 10.18 -5.87
CA GLY A 69 8.94 11.54 -6.30
C GLY A 69 7.72 12.40 -6.68
N LEU A 70 6.51 11.99 -6.30
CA LEU A 70 5.26 12.70 -6.57
C LEU A 70 5.02 13.86 -5.59
N VAL A 71 5.66 13.81 -4.42
CA VAL A 71 5.71 14.90 -3.46
C VAL A 71 7.13 15.06 -2.92
N THR A 72 7.46 16.26 -2.46
CA THR A 72 8.69 16.53 -1.71
C THR A 72 8.48 16.29 -0.21
N ALA A 73 9.58 16.13 0.53
CA ALA A 73 9.52 16.00 1.99
C ALA A 73 8.84 17.22 2.64
N GLN A 74 9.11 18.43 2.16
CA GLN A 74 8.46 19.65 2.66
C GLN A 74 6.95 19.63 2.43
N GLN A 75 6.50 19.28 1.22
CA GLN A 75 5.06 19.15 0.94
C GLN A 75 4.40 18.10 1.83
N LEU A 76 5.07 16.97 2.06
CA LEU A 76 4.56 15.93 2.94
C LEU A 76 4.47 16.41 4.40
N GLU A 77 5.49 17.10 4.90
CA GLU A 77 5.49 17.69 6.24
C GLU A 77 4.36 18.72 6.40
N ASP A 78 4.15 19.57 5.40
CA ASP A 78 3.07 20.56 5.40
C ASP A 78 1.69 19.88 5.40
N LEU A 79 1.50 18.82 4.59
CA LEU A 79 0.26 18.04 4.51
C LEU A 79 -0.12 17.37 5.83
N PHE A 80 0.87 16.87 6.58
CA PHE A 80 0.66 16.23 7.87
C PHE A 80 0.76 17.20 9.07
N GLY A 81 0.93 18.50 8.82
CA GLY A 81 1.07 19.50 9.89
C GLY A 81 2.30 19.25 10.78
N LEU A 82 3.36 18.66 10.21
CA LEU A 82 4.61 18.34 10.91
C LEU A 82 5.60 19.52 10.90
N THR A 83 5.30 20.58 10.16
CA THR A 83 6.12 21.79 10.05
C THR A 83 6.21 22.52 11.39
N ARG A 84 7.44 22.64 11.89
CA ARG A 84 7.74 23.30 13.17
C ARG A 84 7.57 24.82 12.99
N SER A 85 6.63 25.44 13.72
CA SER A 85 6.55 26.92 13.76
C SER A 85 7.88 27.51 14.25
N ARG A 86 8.27 28.67 13.70
CA ARG A 86 9.41 29.48 14.17
C ARG A 86 9.29 29.88 15.65
N THR A 87 8.10 29.78 16.25
CA THR A 87 7.81 30.06 17.67
C THR A 87 7.90 28.83 18.58
N GLY A 88 8.20 27.64 18.07
CA GLY A 88 8.31 26.41 18.87
C GLY A 88 6.97 25.76 19.24
N GLU A 89 5.84 26.40 18.95
CA GLU A 89 4.50 25.83 19.14
C GLU A 89 4.15 24.91 17.97
N ARG A 90 3.88 23.63 18.27
CA ARG A 90 3.32 22.68 17.31
C ARG A 90 1.86 23.06 17.05
N GLN A 91 1.58 23.76 15.96
CA GLN A 91 0.22 23.80 15.41
C GLN A 91 -0.02 22.51 14.63
N ALA A 92 -0.26 21.42 15.37
CA ALA A 92 -0.85 20.24 14.77
C ALA A 92 -2.31 20.60 14.47
N HIS A 93 -2.63 20.86 13.20
CA HIS A 93 -4.00 20.70 12.73
C HIS A 93 -4.16 19.22 12.41
N PRO A 94 -4.77 18.40 13.29
CA PRO A 94 -4.95 17.00 12.99
C PRO A 94 -6.04 16.95 11.91
N LEU A 95 -5.63 16.86 10.65
CA LEU A 95 -6.51 16.39 9.60
C LEU A 95 -6.85 14.94 9.94
N ASP A 96 -8.12 14.58 9.82
CA ASP A 96 -8.48 13.17 9.73
C ASP A 96 -7.97 12.61 8.39
N ASP A 97 -7.99 11.28 8.22
CA ASP A 97 -7.45 10.67 6.99
C ASP A 97 -8.14 11.19 5.71
N ILE A 98 -9.41 11.60 5.80
CA ILE A 98 -10.15 12.19 4.69
C ILE A 98 -9.56 13.56 4.34
N GLY A 99 -9.33 14.42 5.34
CA GLY A 99 -8.70 15.72 5.16
C GLY A 99 -7.29 15.61 4.58
N VAL A 100 -6.50 14.63 5.03
CA VAL A 100 -5.17 14.36 4.46
C VAL A 100 -5.27 13.97 3.00
N LEU A 101 -6.16 13.06 2.64
CA LEU A 101 -6.36 12.63 1.24
C LEU A 101 -6.88 13.77 0.34
N GLN A 102 -7.78 14.62 0.87
CA GLN A 102 -8.22 15.84 0.20
C GLN A 102 -7.06 16.79 -0.07
N ALA A 103 -6.20 17.00 0.92
CA ALA A 103 -5.03 17.86 0.75
C ALA A 103 -4.05 17.24 -0.27
N MET A 104 -3.82 15.92 -0.23
CA MET A 104 -3.01 15.21 -1.22
C MET A 104 -3.53 15.38 -2.65
N LEU A 105 -4.86 15.37 -2.88
CA LEU A 105 -5.46 15.63 -4.21
C LEU A 105 -5.13 17.02 -4.78
N THR A 106 -4.80 17.99 -3.93
CA THR A 106 -4.44 19.34 -4.37
C THR A 106 -2.95 19.48 -4.72
N VAL A 107 -2.11 18.63 -4.12
CA VAL A 107 -0.65 18.63 -4.30
C VAL A 107 -0.23 17.65 -5.40
N VAL A 108 -0.88 16.50 -5.45
CA VAL A 108 -0.61 15.40 -6.38
C VAL A 108 -1.65 15.40 -7.48
N GLY A 109 -1.25 15.12 -8.72
CA GLY A 109 -2.18 14.92 -9.82
C GLY A 109 -3.19 13.81 -9.49
N GLY A 110 -4.48 14.04 -9.76
CA GLY A 110 -5.54 13.11 -9.35
C GLY A 110 -5.36 11.68 -9.88
N THR A 111 -4.80 11.53 -11.08
CA THR A 111 -4.48 10.22 -11.67
C THR A 111 -3.36 9.50 -10.92
N ASP A 112 -2.28 10.20 -10.56
CA ASP A 112 -1.16 9.60 -9.84
C ASP A 112 -1.57 9.19 -8.42
N LEU A 113 -2.38 10.02 -7.75
CA LEU A 113 -2.91 9.68 -6.44
C LEU A 113 -3.87 8.49 -6.50
N ALA A 114 -4.76 8.44 -7.49
CA ALA A 114 -5.65 7.30 -7.69
C ALA A 114 -4.87 6.00 -7.96
N ASN A 115 -3.78 6.08 -8.73
CA ASN A 115 -2.89 4.94 -8.96
C ASN A 115 -2.22 4.46 -7.68
N ALA A 116 -1.71 5.37 -6.85
CA ALA A 116 -1.11 5.05 -5.57
C ALA A 116 -2.11 4.42 -4.59
N VAL A 117 -3.34 4.95 -4.52
CA VAL A 117 -4.43 4.39 -3.70
C VAL A 117 -4.82 3.00 -4.18
N ARG A 118 -4.95 2.79 -5.49
CA ARG A 118 -5.24 1.46 -6.06
C ARG A 118 -4.13 0.46 -5.71
N LEU A 119 -2.86 0.86 -5.80
CA LEU A 119 -1.72 -0.02 -5.45
C LEU A 119 -1.81 -0.49 -3.99
N LEU A 120 -2.16 0.41 -3.06
CA LEU A 120 -2.38 0.04 -1.66
C LEU A 120 -3.59 -0.89 -1.49
N ALA A 121 -4.65 -0.70 -2.27
CA ALA A 121 -5.80 -1.59 -2.28
C ALA A 121 -5.44 -3.00 -2.77
N VAL A 122 -4.70 -3.12 -3.88
CA VAL A 122 -4.16 -4.39 -4.39
C VAL A 122 -3.30 -5.06 -3.32
N GLY A 123 -2.35 -4.32 -2.73
CA GLY A 123 -1.52 -4.82 -1.65
C GLY A 123 -2.34 -5.31 -0.46
N THR A 124 -3.41 -4.62 -0.10
CA THR A 124 -4.31 -5.02 0.98
C THR A 124 -5.06 -6.32 0.66
N VAL A 125 -5.58 -6.48 -0.56
CA VAL A 125 -6.26 -7.72 -0.97
C VAL A 125 -5.27 -8.88 -1.01
N PHE A 126 -4.04 -8.64 -1.49
CA PHE A 126 -2.95 -9.61 -1.43
C PHE A 126 -2.69 -10.07 0.02
N GLU A 127 -2.57 -9.14 0.96
CA GLU A 127 -2.41 -9.47 2.39
C GLU A 127 -3.57 -10.30 2.92
N MET A 128 -4.81 -9.98 2.54
CA MET A 128 -5.99 -10.75 2.94
C MET A 128 -5.98 -12.18 2.37
N MET A 129 -5.53 -12.37 1.12
CA MET A 129 -5.43 -13.69 0.48
C MET A 129 -4.40 -14.60 1.15
N LEU A 130 -3.38 -14.02 1.79
CA LEU A 130 -2.37 -14.79 2.53
C LEU A 130 -2.86 -15.25 3.92
N LEU A 131 -4.02 -14.77 4.38
CA LEU A 131 -4.62 -15.21 5.64
C LEU A 131 -5.43 -16.49 5.40
N ASN A 132 -4.97 -17.61 5.94
CA ASN A 132 -5.69 -18.89 5.83
C ASN A 132 -6.89 -18.97 6.79
N GLU A 133 -6.83 -18.28 7.94
CA GLU A 133 -7.86 -18.32 8.98
C GLU A 133 -7.99 -16.93 9.61
N ALA A 134 -9.01 -16.18 9.22
CA ALA A 134 -9.31 -14.88 9.82
C ALA A 134 -10.82 -14.61 9.74
N SER A 135 -11.37 -13.99 10.79
CA SER A 135 -12.73 -13.47 10.70
C SER A 135 -12.78 -12.24 9.81
N PHE A 136 -13.89 -12.07 9.10
CA PHE A 136 -14.19 -10.86 8.36
C PHE A 136 -15.59 -10.35 8.66
N GLU A 137 -15.77 -9.05 8.52
CA GLU A 137 -17.06 -8.39 8.60
C GLU A 137 -17.16 -7.29 7.54
N PHE A 138 -18.35 -7.15 6.94
CA PHE A 138 -18.70 -6.01 6.11
C PHE A 138 -19.72 -5.16 6.84
N VAL A 139 -19.38 -3.88 6.98
CA VAL A 139 -20.21 -2.87 7.63
C VAL A 139 -20.66 -1.88 6.58
N GLU A 140 -21.97 -1.79 6.35
CA GLU A 140 -22.53 -0.73 5.50
C GLU A 140 -22.20 0.64 6.09
N ALA A 141 -21.74 1.55 5.22
CA ALA A 141 -21.44 2.92 5.56
C ALA A 141 -21.85 3.84 4.41
N PRO A 142 -22.03 5.15 4.65
CA PRO A 142 -22.12 6.12 3.56
C PRO A 142 -20.91 6.01 2.63
N ALA A 143 -21.10 6.36 1.35
CA ALA A 143 -20.00 6.39 0.40
C ALA A 143 -18.87 7.29 0.89
N HIS A 144 -17.63 6.86 0.67
CA HIS A 144 -16.46 7.65 1.01
C HIS A 144 -16.51 9.01 0.27
N PRO A 145 -16.26 10.16 0.92
CA PRO A 145 -16.38 11.47 0.28
C PRO A 145 -15.51 11.66 -0.98
N LEU A 146 -14.43 10.88 -1.09
CA LEU A 146 -13.50 10.91 -2.23
C LEU A 146 -13.68 9.72 -3.19
N ALA A 147 -14.78 8.97 -3.10
CA ALA A 147 -15.01 7.79 -3.93
C ALA A 147 -14.87 8.08 -5.43
N ALA A 148 -15.38 9.22 -5.90
CA ALA A 148 -15.31 9.62 -7.31
C ALA A 148 -13.87 9.80 -7.84
N HIS A 149 -12.89 10.00 -6.96
CA HIS A 149 -11.48 10.14 -7.35
C HIS A 149 -10.72 8.82 -7.39
N PHE A 150 -11.17 7.81 -6.63
CA PHE A 150 -10.38 6.60 -6.36
C PHE A 150 -11.09 5.29 -6.71
N ALA A 151 -12.30 5.35 -7.29
CA ALA A 151 -13.04 4.17 -7.69
C ALA A 151 -12.24 3.31 -8.68
N ALA A 152 -11.81 2.13 -8.22
CA ALA A 152 -11.16 1.11 -9.00
C ALA A 152 -12.10 -0.09 -9.18
N ASP A 153 -11.99 -0.72 -10.34
CA ASP A 153 -12.71 -1.97 -10.64
C ASP A 153 -12.27 -3.08 -9.67
N ALA A 154 -13.24 -3.69 -8.98
CA ALA A 154 -12.95 -4.66 -7.93
C ALA A 154 -12.34 -5.95 -8.51
N ASP A 155 -12.80 -6.39 -9.67
CA ASP A 155 -12.30 -7.60 -10.34
C ASP A 155 -10.85 -7.42 -10.79
N ALA A 156 -10.50 -6.25 -11.32
CA ALA A 156 -9.12 -5.89 -11.65
C ALA A 156 -8.21 -5.90 -10.42
N VAL A 157 -8.64 -5.28 -9.31
CA VAL A 157 -7.89 -5.28 -8.05
C VAL A 157 -7.67 -6.70 -7.53
N VAL A 158 -8.72 -7.53 -7.52
CA VAL A 158 -8.65 -8.93 -7.09
C VAL A 158 -7.75 -9.75 -8.00
N SER A 159 -7.87 -9.58 -9.32
CA SER A 159 -7.05 -10.30 -10.29
C SER A 159 -5.56 -9.99 -10.12
N GLU A 160 -5.21 -8.71 -9.96
CA GLU A 160 -3.82 -8.31 -9.74
C GLU A 160 -3.28 -8.88 -8.42
N ALA A 161 -4.05 -8.76 -7.33
CA ALA A 161 -3.69 -9.30 -6.03
C ALA A 161 -3.51 -10.83 -6.04
N ARG A 162 -4.34 -11.55 -6.79
CA ARG A 162 -4.23 -13.01 -6.96
C ARG A 162 -2.95 -13.40 -7.70
N CYS A 163 -2.60 -12.69 -8.78
CA CYS A 163 -1.31 -12.90 -9.44
C CYS A 163 -0.13 -12.70 -8.47
N GLN A 164 -0.21 -11.71 -7.59
CA GLN A 164 0.80 -11.47 -6.56
C GLN A 164 0.84 -12.62 -5.53
N ALA A 165 -0.32 -13.08 -5.07
CA ALA A 165 -0.44 -14.19 -4.11
C ALA A 165 0.10 -15.51 -4.70
N ASP A 166 -0.18 -15.81 -5.97
CA ASP A 166 0.31 -17.01 -6.65
C ASP A 166 1.83 -17.01 -6.84
N ALA A 167 2.42 -15.84 -7.12
CA ALA A 167 3.87 -15.69 -7.27
C ALA A 167 4.63 -15.66 -5.94
N TRP A 168 3.94 -15.33 -4.83
CA TRP A 168 4.56 -15.08 -3.54
C TRP A 168 5.38 -16.26 -2.96
N PRO A 169 4.92 -17.53 -3.02
CA PRO A 169 5.71 -18.65 -2.50
C PRO A 169 7.09 -18.78 -3.15
N ALA A 170 7.17 -18.59 -4.47
CA ALA A 170 8.44 -18.64 -5.21
C ALA A 170 9.35 -17.47 -4.83
N MET A 171 8.79 -16.26 -4.68
CA MET A 171 9.54 -15.09 -4.24
C MET A 171 10.10 -15.25 -2.83
N GLN A 172 9.33 -15.82 -1.90
CA GLN A 172 9.81 -16.12 -0.55
C GLN A 172 10.95 -17.13 -0.57
N ALA A 173 10.83 -18.20 -1.36
CA ALA A 173 11.88 -19.20 -1.52
C ALA A 173 13.17 -18.62 -2.13
N ALA A 174 13.05 -17.66 -3.06
CA ALA A 174 14.17 -16.94 -3.66
C ALA A 174 14.83 -15.91 -2.73
N GLY A 175 14.31 -15.72 -1.52
CA GLY A 175 14.89 -14.82 -0.52
C GLY A 175 14.13 -13.53 -0.26
N GLY A 176 12.90 -13.39 -0.76
CA GLY A 176 11.99 -12.28 -0.50
C GLY A 176 11.40 -12.22 0.93
N ALA A 177 12.11 -12.77 1.93
CA ALA A 177 11.68 -12.70 3.31
C ALA A 177 11.80 -11.26 3.84
N GLU A 178 10.84 -10.80 4.64
CA GLU A 178 10.86 -9.46 5.24
C GLU A 178 12.08 -9.19 6.13
N SER A 179 12.71 -10.25 6.64
CA SER A 179 13.92 -10.20 7.45
C SER A 179 15.21 -10.13 6.63
N ALA A 180 15.14 -10.33 5.30
CA ALA A 180 16.30 -10.26 4.42
C ALA A 180 16.93 -8.86 4.47
N ARG A 181 18.25 -8.81 4.43
CA ARG A 181 19.06 -7.58 4.42
C ARG A 181 19.83 -7.52 3.12
N PHE A 182 20.07 -6.31 2.65
CA PHE A 182 20.75 -6.06 1.39
C PHE A 182 21.85 -5.04 1.58
N ARG A 183 22.87 -5.12 0.74
CA ARG A 183 23.90 -4.10 0.62
C ARG A 183 23.99 -3.62 -0.81
N ARG A 184 24.38 -2.36 -0.99
CA ARG A 184 24.65 -1.79 -2.31
C ARG A 184 25.96 -2.34 -2.86
N VAL A 185 25.96 -2.72 -4.13
CA VAL A 185 27.19 -3.10 -4.83
C VAL A 185 28.01 -1.84 -5.09
N GLN A 186 29.25 -1.79 -4.58
CA GLN A 186 30.09 -0.59 -4.70
C GLN A 186 30.61 -0.33 -6.12
N ARG A 187 30.70 -1.39 -6.93
CA ARG A 187 31.13 -1.34 -8.32
C ARG A 187 30.20 -2.18 -9.16
N VAL A 188 29.27 -1.51 -9.83
CA VAL A 188 28.43 -2.19 -10.82
C VAL A 188 29.33 -2.67 -11.96
N ALA A 189 29.07 -3.88 -12.47
CA ALA A 189 29.81 -4.40 -13.60
C ALA A 189 29.75 -3.41 -14.77
N SER A 190 30.87 -3.26 -15.49
CA SER A 190 30.95 -2.36 -16.64
C SER A 190 30.09 -2.91 -17.78
N HIS A 191 28.82 -2.55 -17.79
CA HIS A 191 27.93 -2.77 -18.92
C HIS A 191 28.10 -1.64 -19.94
N HIS A 192 28.01 -1.95 -21.24
CA HIS A 192 28.02 -0.93 -22.30
C HIS A 192 26.74 -0.08 -22.36
N THR A 193 25.79 -0.31 -21.46
CA THR A 193 24.48 0.37 -21.40
C THR A 193 24.36 1.16 -20.10
N PRO A 194 23.87 2.40 -20.13
CA PRO A 194 23.59 3.17 -18.92
C PRO A 194 22.58 2.47 -18.01
N ILE A 195 22.79 2.58 -16.69
CA ILE A 195 21.81 2.14 -15.70
C ILE A 195 20.78 3.25 -15.54
N VAL A 196 19.53 2.98 -15.91
CA VAL A 196 18.41 3.92 -15.75
C VAL A 196 17.59 3.50 -14.54
N LEU A 197 17.38 4.42 -13.60
CA LEU A 197 16.58 4.19 -12.40
C LEU A 197 15.41 5.16 -12.40
N ASP A 198 14.22 4.65 -12.11
CA ASP A 198 13.10 5.50 -11.74
C ASP A 198 13.25 6.02 -10.30
N ALA A 199 12.37 6.93 -9.89
CA ALA A 199 12.41 7.54 -8.57
C ALA A 199 12.31 6.49 -7.45
N LEU A 200 11.46 5.47 -7.62
CA LEU A 200 11.22 4.45 -6.60
C LEU A 200 12.41 3.52 -6.42
N SER A 201 13.04 3.08 -7.52
CA SER A 201 14.27 2.29 -7.49
C SER A 201 15.42 3.07 -6.86
N TRP A 202 15.52 4.36 -7.18
CA TRP A 202 16.50 5.25 -6.55
C TRP A 202 16.26 5.39 -5.04
N ALA A 203 15.02 5.64 -4.63
CA ALA A 203 14.64 5.74 -3.22
C ALA A 203 14.97 4.45 -2.46
N ALA A 204 14.66 3.28 -3.03
CA ALA A 204 15.01 1.99 -2.43
C ALA A 204 16.53 1.83 -2.25
N LEU A 205 17.35 2.21 -3.25
CA LEU A 205 18.81 2.19 -3.10
C LEU A 205 19.30 3.11 -1.98
N CYS A 206 18.69 4.28 -1.80
CA CYS A 206 19.03 5.20 -0.71
C CYS A 206 18.71 4.63 0.68
N GLU A 207 17.71 3.76 0.80
CA GLU A 207 17.32 3.11 2.06
C GLU A 207 18.19 1.89 2.43
N ILE A 208 18.99 1.38 1.48
CA ILE A 208 19.80 0.18 1.67
C ILE A 208 21.16 0.53 2.30
N ASP A 209 21.36 0.08 3.54
CA ASP A 209 22.50 0.38 4.40
C ASP A 209 23.10 -0.86 5.09
N GLU A 210 22.83 -2.07 4.57
CA GLU A 210 23.22 -3.37 5.17
C GLU A 210 22.48 -3.73 6.48
N ARG A 211 21.79 -2.77 7.10
CA ARG A 211 21.14 -2.88 8.41
C ARG A 211 19.62 -2.79 8.32
N ALA A 212 19.06 -2.23 7.26
CA ALA A 212 17.64 -2.25 7.03
C ALA A 212 17.22 -3.63 6.52
N THR A 213 16.16 -4.19 7.09
CA THR A 213 15.51 -5.38 6.52
C THR A 213 14.56 -4.98 5.39
N ALA A 214 14.19 -5.92 4.52
CA ALA A 214 13.20 -5.71 3.47
C ALA A 214 11.87 -5.15 4.03
N GLY A 215 11.41 -5.62 5.19
CA GLY A 215 10.23 -5.07 5.86
C GLY A 215 10.41 -3.63 6.35
N GLN A 216 11.61 -3.26 6.83
CA GLN A 216 11.90 -1.87 7.21
C GLN A 216 11.96 -0.95 5.99
N ILE A 217 12.54 -1.42 4.87
CA ILE A 217 12.55 -0.71 3.59
C ILE A 217 11.11 -0.54 3.08
N SER A 218 10.31 -1.61 3.04
CA SER A 218 8.88 -1.60 2.71
C SER A 218 8.14 -0.53 3.49
N HIS A 219 8.34 -0.50 4.81
CA HIS A 219 7.73 0.50 5.68
C HIS A 219 8.17 1.91 5.31
N ARG A 220 9.46 2.20 5.16
CA ARG A 220 9.97 3.54 4.86
C ARG A 220 9.53 4.06 3.48
N LEU A 221 9.44 3.16 2.49
CA LEU A 221 8.96 3.49 1.14
C LEU A 221 7.43 3.54 1.04
N GLY A 222 6.69 3.16 2.09
CA GLY A 222 5.23 3.09 2.04
C GLY A 222 4.68 2.01 1.10
N LEU A 223 5.50 1.01 0.77
CA LEU A 223 5.13 -0.10 -0.10
C LEU A 223 4.60 -1.28 0.71
N GLY A 224 3.79 -2.13 0.06
CA GLY A 224 3.44 -3.45 0.57
C GLY A 224 4.57 -4.47 0.39
N ARG A 225 4.38 -5.68 0.93
CA ARG A 225 5.41 -6.73 0.93
C ARG A 225 5.79 -7.19 -0.46
N TYR A 226 4.80 -7.52 -1.28
CA TYR A 226 5.01 -7.96 -2.65
C TYR A 226 5.76 -6.92 -3.51
N PRO A 227 5.29 -5.66 -3.66
CA PRO A 227 6.00 -4.68 -4.49
C PRO A 227 7.41 -4.37 -3.98
N THR A 228 7.64 -4.41 -2.66
CA THR A 228 8.99 -4.27 -2.10
C THR A 228 9.89 -5.43 -2.49
N ALA A 229 9.43 -6.67 -2.34
CA ALA A 229 10.21 -7.85 -2.70
C ALA A 229 10.50 -7.88 -4.21
N ALA A 230 9.54 -7.51 -5.06
CA ALA A 230 9.74 -7.40 -6.50
C ALA A 230 10.77 -6.32 -6.87
N LEU A 231 10.71 -5.15 -6.21
CA LEU A 231 11.68 -4.07 -6.40
C LEU A 231 13.10 -4.49 -6.00
N LEU A 232 13.24 -5.17 -4.86
CA LEU A 232 14.54 -5.66 -4.39
C LEU A 232 15.08 -6.79 -5.28
N ALA A 233 14.21 -7.64 -5.81
CA ALA A 233 14.59 -8.66 -6.79
C ALA A 233 15.10 -8.02 -8.09
N ASP A 234 14.39 -7.03 -8.66
CA ASP A 234 14.85 -6.29 -9.85
C ASP A 234 16.23 -5.65 -9.62
N LEU A 235 16.42 -4.96 -8.50
CA LEU A 235 17.70 -4.36 -8.16
C LEU A 235 18.83 -5.39 -8.00
N THR A 236 18.50 -6.60 -7.50
CA THR A 236 19.45 -7.71 -7.36
C THR A 236 19.82 -8.29 -8.73
N ASP A 237 18.83 -8.54 -9.59
CA ASP A 237 19.01 -9.07 -10.95
C ASP A 237 19.84 -8.12 -11.82
N ARG A 238 19.69 -6.81 -11.59
CA ARG A 238 20.49 -5.76 -12.24
C ARG A 238 21.89 -5.59 -11.65
N GLY A 239 22.25 -6.36 -10.61
CA GLY A 239 23.55 -6.32 -9.95
C GLY A 239 23.83 -5.02 -9.20
N LEU A 240 22.78 -4.32 -8.74
CA LEU A 240 22.91 -3.05 -8.01
C LEU A 240 22.96 -3.27 -6.50
N ILE A 241 22.34 -4.35 -6.03
CA ILE A 241 22.36 -4.78 -4.64
C ILE A 241 22.62 -6.28 -4.55
N GLU A 242 23.07 -6.72 -3.38
CA GLU A 242 23.20 -8.14 -3.08
C GLU A 242 22.74 -8.42 -1.65
N ARG A 243 22.30 -9.64 -1.41
CA ARG A 243 21.83 -10.06 -0.09
C ARG A 243 22.99 -10.18 0.89
N VAL A 244 22.80 -9.69 2.10
CA VAL A 244 23.70 -9.93 3.22
C VAL A 244 23.31 -11.26 3.87
N SER A 245 24.26 -12.20 3.88
CA SER A 245 24.16 -13.49 4.56
C SER A 245 24.18 -13.37 6.07
#